data_AF-I8WRL1-F1
#
_entry.id   AF-I8WRL1-F1
#
_cell.length_a   1.000
_cell.length_b   1.000
_cell.length_c   1.000
_cell.angle_alpha   90.00
_cell.angle_beta   90.00
_cell.angle_gamma   90.00
#
_symmetry.space_group_name_H-M   'P 1'
#
loop_
_entity.id
_entity.type
_entity.pdbx_description
1 polymer ?
#
loop_
_entity_poly.entity_id
_entity_poly.type
_entity_poly.pdbx_seq_one_letter_code
_entity_poly.pdbx_strand_id
1 'polypeptide(L)'
;MSWFLLNRNLTLLEPYDWKLSCTVLRGERGSNAPDLPGKAIASPLMAEYIKFMYKTARKFWASVGVVTQEIQDIIGSPIVKEAIINNSDVVMLLDQSKFRERFDEIKAILGLTDVDCKKIFTINRLENKEGRSFFREVFIRRGSTSGVYGVEEPHECYMTYTTERAEKEALKLYKAELQCNHQEAIEAYCRDWDASGIGKSLPFAQKVNSAGRVLNLTVK
;
A
#
# COMPACT_ATOMS: atom_id res chain seq x y z
N MET A 1 -32.78 -0.59 27.86
CA MET A 1 -32.12 -1.68 28.62
C MET A 1 -31.25 -2.41 27.62
N SER A 2 -29.94 -2.11 27.59
CA SER A 2 -28.84 -3.05 27.92
C SER A 2 -29.10 -4.43 27.30
N TRP A 3 -28.21 -4.96 26.46
CA TRP A 3 -26.97 -5.58 26.88
C TRP A 3 -26.13 -5.85 25.61
N PHE A 4 -24.88 -5.41 25.57
CA PHE A 4 -23.69 -6.14 25.06
C PHE A 4 -22.46 -5.20 25.11
N LEU A 5 -22.12 -4.80 26.34
CA LEU A 5 -20.76 -4.47 26.72
C LEU A 5 -20.16 -5.75 27.31
N LEU A 6 -19.34 -6.48 26.56
CA LEU A 6 -18.38 -7.44 27.10
C LEU A 6 -17.40 -7.90 26.02
N ASN A 7 -16.39 -7.07 25.79
CA ASN A 7 -15.02 -7.59 25.77
C ASN A 7 -14.07 -6.50 26.28
N ARG A 8 -13.90 -6.51 27.60
CA ARG A 8 -12.99 -5.65 28.39
C ARG A 8 -11.59 -6.26 28.50
N ASN A 9 -11.10 -6.89 27.44
CA ASN A 9 -9.71 -7.30 27.31
C ASN A 9 -9.28 -7.00 25.88
N LEU A 10 -8.86 -5.76 25.64
CA LEU A 10 -7.88 -5.49 24.60
C LEU A 10 -6.61 -6.22 25.05
N THR A 11 -6.46 -7.50 24.68
CA THR A 11 -5.13 -8.07 24.61
C THR A 11 -4.37 -7.23 23.60
N LEU A 12 -3.41 -6.46 24.10
CA LEU A 12 -2.37 -5.85 23.28
C LEU A 12 -1.78 -6.98 22.45
N LEU A 13 -2.06 -6.98 21.14
CA LEU A 13 -1.13 -7.57 20.20
C LEU A 13 0.21 -6.91 20.50
N GLU A 14 1.21 -7.72 20.83
CA GLU A 14 2.51 -7.24 21.30
C GLU A 14 3.00 -6.06 20.45
N PRO A 15 3.54 -5.02 21.09
CA PRO A 15 3.90 -3.78 20.42
C PRO A 15 5.01 -4.07 19.42
N TYR A 16 4.67 -4.05 18.13
CA TYR A 16 5.65 -3.81 17.09
C TYR A 16 6.03 -2.32 17.20
N ASP A 17 7.09 -2.07 17.98
CA ASP A 17 7.44 -0.83 18.69
C ASP A 17 7.90 0.36 17.81
N TRP A 18 7.35 0.51 16.60
CA TRP A 18 7.70 1.63 15.71
C TRP A 18 6.52 2.31 14.98
N LYS A 19 5.27 1.87 15.17
CA LYS A 19 4.13 2.58 14.60
C LYS A 19 3.65 3.71 15.52
N LEU A 20 4.16 4.92 15.27
CA LEU A 20 3.35 6.14 15.45
C LEU A 20 2.00 5.91 14.77
N SER A 21 0.91 6.17 15.47
CA SER A 21 -0.45 5.90 15.02
C SER A 21 -0.77 6.61 13.69
N CYS A 22 -0.60 5.91 12.57
CA CYS A 22 -1.09 6.35 11.26
C CYS A 22 -2.52 5.85 11.06
N THR A 23 -3.51 6.74 11.19
CA THR A 23 -4.85 6.46 10.67
C THR A 23 -4.79 6.58 9.16
N VAL A 24 -4.82 5.43 8.47
CA VAL A 24 -4.88 5.36 7.00
C VAL A 24 -6.34 5.21 6.60
N LEU A 25 -6.91 6.23 5.96
CA LEU A 25 -8.22 6.08 5.32
C LEU A 25 -8.00 5.38 3.97
N ARG A 26 -8.45 4.13 3.84
CA ARG A 26 -8.31 3.30 2.63
C ARG A 26 -9.69 3.03 2.04
N GLY A 27 -9.95 3.49 0.82
CA GLY A 27 -11.14 3.09 0.07
C GLY A 27 -10.87 1.85 -0.78
N GLU A 28 -11.57 0.74 -0.52
CA GLU A 28 -11.50 -0.48 -1.35
C GLU A 28 -12.88 -0.94 -1.86
N ARG A 29 -12.90 -1.53 -3.05
CA ARG A 29 -13.95 -2.48 -3.46
C ARG A 29 -13.52 -3.91 -3.11
N GLY A 30 -14.13 -4.45 -2.05
CA GLY A 30 -14.53 -5.84 -1.90
C GLY A 30 -13.45 -6.93 -1.81
N SER A 31 -13.05 -7.27 -0.57
CA SER A 31 -13.17 -8.63 -0.04
C SER A 31 -13.14 -8.62 1.49
N ASN A 32 -14.32 -8.69 2.10
CA ASN A 32 -14.60 -9.05 3.51
C ASN A 32 -13.79 -8.35 4.62
N ALA A 33 -14.03 -7.05 4.80
CA ALA A 33 -14.04 -6.35 6.10
C ALA A 33 -14.99 -5.14 5.99
N PRO A 34 -15.84 -4.85 7.00
CA PRO A 34 -16.80 -3.74 6.94
C PRO A 34 -16.11 -2.43 7.31
N ASP A 35 -15.20 -1.94 6.46
CA ASP A 35 -14.58 -0.62 6.65
C ASP A 35 -14.83 0.27 5.42
N LEU A 36 -15.80 1.16 5.61
CA LEU A 36 -16.10 2.43 4.94
C LEU A 36 -15.67 2.56 3.46
N PRO A 37 -16.56 2.20 2.51
CA PRO A 37 -16.29 2.33 1.08
C PRO A 37 -16.23 3.81 0.69
N GLY A 38 -15.53 4.19 -0.38
CA GLY A 38 -15.30 5.58 -0.85
C GLY A 38 -16.51 6.53 -0.84
N LYS A 39 -17.74 6.00 -0.83
CA LYS A 39 -18.99 6.75 -0.56
C LYS A 39 -19.06 7.43 0.82
N ALA A 40 -18.32 6.95 1.81
CA ALA A 40 -18.30 7.52 3.16
C ALA A 40 -17.52 8.84 3.22
N ILE A 41 -16.48 9.01 2.41
CA ILE A 41 -15.65 10.24 2.38
C ILE A 41 -16.45 11.43 1.83
N ALA A 42 -17.40 11.17 0.93
CA ALA A 42 -18.25 12.21 0.33
C ALA A 42 -19.40 12.69 1.24
N SER A 43 -19.63 12.06 2.39
CA SER A 43 -20.65 12.51 3.35
C SER A 43 -20.22 13.82 4.02
N PRO A 44 -21.09 14.85 4.13
CA PRO A 44 -20.77 16.09 4.84
C PRO A 44 -20.29 15.87 6.28
N LEU A 45 -20.82 14.85 6.96
CA LEU A 45 -20.41 14.47 8.32
C LEU A 45 -18.96 13.97 8.35
N MET A 46 -18.57 13.16 7.37
CA MET A 46 -17.22 12.61 7.28
C MET A 46 -16.21 13.68 6.86
N ALA A 47 -16.62 14.64 6.02
CA ALA A 47 -15.78 15.75 5.62
C ALA A 47 -15.37 16.64 6.82
N GLU A 48 -16.32 16.98 7.68
CA GLU A 48 -16.04 17.71 8.93
C GLU A 48 -15.18 16.88 9.89
N TYR A 49 -15.41 15.56 9.97
CA TYR A 49 -14.58 14.66 10.75
C TYR A 49 -13.13 14.61 10.26
N ILE A 50 -12.90 14.53 8.94
CA ILE A 50 -11.56 14.57 8.34
C ILE A 50 -10.85 15.88 8.69
N LYS A 51 -11.54 17.02 8.56
CA LYS A 51 -11.00 18.34 8.92
C LYS A 51 -10.63 18.42 10.41
N PHE A 52 -11.47 17.86 11.29
CA PHE A 52 -11.17 17.74 12.72
C PHE A 52 -9.95 16.85 12.97
N MET A 53 -9.82 15.72 12.27
CA MET A 53 -8.66 14.84 12.40
C MET A 53 -7.36 15.55 12.01
N TYR A 54 -7.31 16.24 10.87
CA TYR A 54 -6.11 16.99 10.44
C TYR A 54 -5.68 18.05 11.47
N LYS A 55 -6.63 18.81 12.02
CA LYS A 55 -6.34 19.83 13.06
C LYS A 55 -5.84 19.21 14.36
N THR A 56 -6.39 18.06 14.73
CA THR A 56 -6.05 17.36 15.98
C THR A 56 -4.70 16.67 15.84
N ALA A 57 -4.49 15.92 14.76
CA ALA A 57 -3.24 15.22 14.49
C ALA A 57 -2.02 16.15 14.50
N ARG A 58 -2.14 17.34 13.89
CA ARG A 58 -1.08 18.36 13.91
C ARG A 58 -0.66 18.77 15.33
N LYS A 59 -1.58 18.79 16.30
CA LYS A 59 -1.28 19.14 17.70
C LYS A 59 -0.60 18.01 18.46
N PHE A 60 -0.84 16.76 18.05
CA PHE A 60 -0.30 15.55 18.68
C PHE A 60 0.89 14.95 17.92
N TRP A 61 1.53 15.72 17.03
CA TRP A 61 2.66 15.26 16.21
C TRP A 61 2.33 13.99 15.40
N ALA A 62 1.05 13.81 15.04
CA ALA A 62 0.57 12.68 14.26
C ALA A 62 0.47 13.05 12.77
N SER A 63 0.65 12.05 11.90
CA SER A 63 0.49 12.19 10.46
C SER A 63 -0.83 11.58 10.00
N VAL A 64 -1.53 12.28 9.10
CA VAL A 64 -2.79 11.81 8.51
C VAL A 64 -2.53 11.45 7.05
N GLY A 65 -2.77 10.19 6.70
CA GLY A 65 -2.66 9.68 5.34
C GLY A 65 -4.03 9.35 4.76
N VAL A 66 -4.30 9.85 3.55
CA VAL A 66 -5.50 9.50 2.78
C VAL A 66 -5.08 8.70 1.55
N VAL A 67 -5.66 7.50 1.39
CA VAL A 67 -5.40 6.60 0.28
C VAL A 67 -6.71 6.36 -0.47
N THR A 68 -6.79 6.86 -1.70
CA THR A 68 -7.93 6.63 -2.59
C THR A 68 -7.50 5.98 -3.90
N GLN A 69 -8.34 5.11 -4.44
CA GLN A 69 -8.22 4.62 -5.81
C GLN A 69 -8.93 5.53 -6.82
N GLU A 70 -9.95 6.25 -6.37
CA GLU A 70 -10.75 7.16 -7.18
C GLU A 70 -10.50 8.59 -6.72
N ILE A 71 -9.72 9.35 -7.49
CA ILE A 71 -9.44 10.76 -7.16
C ILE A 71 -10.70 11.62 -7.22
N GLN A 72 -11.71 11.22 -8.01
CA GLN A 72 -12.99 11.92 -8.12
C GLN A 72 -13.77 11.97 -6.80
N ASP A 73 -13.62 10.96 -5.93
CA ASP A 73 -14.27 10.95 -4.61
C ASP A 73 -13.75 12.07 -3.70
N ILE A 74 -12.47 12.46 -3.87
CA ILE A 74 -11.88 13.60 -3.16
C ILE A 74 -12.34 14.92 -3.79
N ILE A 75 -12.43 14.96 -5.12
CA ILE A 75 -12.78 16.16 -5.89
C ILE A 75 -14.24 16.54 -5.69
N GLY A 76 -15.14 15.54 -5.61
CA GLY A 76 -16.59 15.74 -5.52
C GLY A 76 -17.05 16.43 -4.23
N SER A 77 -16.21 16.47 -3.18
CA SER A 77 -16.52 17.15 -1.92
C SER A 77 -15.63 18.38 -1.71
N PRO A 78 -16.17 19.61 -1.83
CA PRO A 78 -15.38 20.85 -1.67
C PRO A 78 -14.68 20.95 -0.31
N ILE A 79 -15.33 20.46 0.75
CA ILE A 79 -14.82 20.48 2.12
C ILE A 79 -13.60 19.56 2.26
N VAL A 80 -13.68 18.36 1.69
CA VAL A 80 -12.59 17.37 1.71
C VAL A 80 -11.43 17.85 0.84
N LYS A 81 -11.74 18.41 -0.34
CA LYS A 81 -10.77 19.03 -1.24
C LYS A 81 -9.91 20.06 -0.49
N GLU A 82 -10.53 21.08 0.09
CA GLU A 82 -9.79 22.13 0.81
C GLU A 82 -9.04 21.60 2.04
N ALA A 83 -9.64 20.67 2.80
CA ALA A 83 -9.02 20.12 3.99
C ALA A 83 -7.78 19.28 3.68
N ILE A 84 -7.84 18.43 2.65
CA ILE A 84 -6.72 17.55 2.29
C ILE A 84 -5.61 18.35 1.62
N ILE A 85 -5.93 19.17 0.61
CA ILE A 85 -4.89 19.84 -0.21
C ILE A 85 -4.13 20.88 0.61
N ASN A 86 -4.81 21.69 1.41
CA ASN A 86 -4.14 22.75 2.16
C ASN A 86 -3.29 22.24 3.33
N ASN A 87 -3.52 21.00 3.79
CA ASN A 87 -2.79 20.43 4.93
C ASN A 87 -1.83 19.30 4.53
N SER A 88 -1.76 18.91 3.26
CA SER A 88 -0.89 17.82 2.80
C SER A 88 0.35 18.37 2.09
N ASP A 89 1.48 18.35 2.79
CA ASP A 89 2.78 18.73 2.21
C ASP A 89 3.38 17.64 1.31
N VAL A 90 2.90 16.40 1.45
CA VAL A 90 3.39 15.23 0.71
C VAL A 90 2.26 14.64 -0.12
N VAL A 91 2.53 14.45 -1.41
CA VAL A 91 1.62 13.82 -2.36
C VAL A 91 2.35 12.68 -3.05
N MET A 92 1.75 11.49 -3.00
CA MET A 92 2.24 10.29 -3.67
C MET A 92 1.24 9.86 -4.73
N LEU A 93 1.68 9.72 -5.98
CA LEU A 93 0.85 9.29 -7.10
C LEU A 93 1.48 8.10 -7.79
N LEU A 94 0.68 7.05 -7.99
CA LEU A 94 1.01 5.92 -8.85
C LEU A 94 0.67 6.25 -10.32
N ASP A 95 0.77 5.27 -11.22
CA ASP A 95 0.45 5.47 -12.63
C ASP A 95 -0.98 6.04 -12.83
N GLN A 96 -1.04 7.24 -13.42
CA GLN A 96 -2.27 7.97 -13.77
C GLN A 96 -2.53 7.98 -15.28
N SER A 97 -1.94 7.07 -16.05
CA SER A 97 -2.08 6.99 -17.51
C SER A 97 -3.54 6.99 -17.98
N LYS A 98 -4.44 6.35 -17.23
CA LYS A 98 -5.89 6.29 -17.50
C LYS A 98 -6.60 7.65 -17.39
N PHE A 99 -6.05 8.59 -16.64
CA PHE A 99 -6.66 9.90 -16.39
C PHE A 99 -6.07 11.01 -17.26
N ARG A 100 -5.33 10.66 -18.33
CA ARG A 100 -4.63 11.64 -19.16
C ARG A 100 -5.53 12.76 -19.70
N GLU A 101 -6.78 12.43 -20.07
CA GLU A 101 -7.75 13.40 -20.59
C GLU A 101 -8.33 14.34 -19.51
N ARG A 102 -8.35 13.89 -18.25
CA ARG A 102 -8.90 14.65 -17.11
C ARG A 102 -7.80 15.12 -16.15
N PHE A 103 -6.54 15.04 -16.57
CA PHE A 103 -5.41 15.30 -15.69
C PHE A 103 -5.27 16.78 -15.35
N ASP A 104 -5.79 17.68 -16.19
CA ASP A 104 -5.76 19.12 -15.93
C ASP A 104 -6.56 19.51 -14.68
N GLU A 105 -7.71 18.86 -14.45
CA GLU A 105 -8.47 19.03 -13.21
C GLU A 105 -7.67 18.54 -12.00
N ILE A 106 -7.08 17.34 -12.11
CA ILE A 106 -6.25 16.75 -11.06
C ILE A 106 -5.04 17.63 -10.75
N LYS A 107 -4.39 18.17 -11.79
CA LYS A 107 -3.25 19.07 -11.71
C LYS A 107 -3.61 20.33 -10.94
N ALA A 108 -4.72 20.98 -11.30
CA ALA A 108 -5.18 22.19 -10.64
C ALA A 108 -5.52 21.94 -9.16
N ILE A 109 -6.10 20.78 -8.87
CA ILE A 109 -6.53 20.40 -7.52
C ILE A 109 -5.33 20.08 -6.64
N LEU A 110 -4.42 19.24 -7.10
CA LEU A 110 -3.21 18.88 -6.35
C LEU A 110 -2.11 19.97 -6.41
N GLY A 111 -2.41 21.12 -7.05
CA GLY A 111 -1.48 22.23 -7.21
C GLY A 111 -0.19 21.85 -7.93
N LEU A 112 -0.25 20.88 -8.85
CA LEU A 112 0.91 20.34 -9.57
C LEU A 112 1.35 21.27 -10.70
N THR A 113 2.66 21.34 -10.93
CA THR A 113 3.24 22.10 -12.04
C THR A 113 3.24 21.30 -13.34
N ASP A 114 3.39 21.96 -14.49
CA ASP A 114 3.57 21.26 -15.77
C ASP A 114 4.77 20.30 -15.79
N VAL A 115 5.82 20.65 -15.03
CA VAL A 115 6.99 19.79 -14.85
C VAL A 115 6.62 18.52 -14.09
N ASP A 116 5.80 18.63 -13.04
CA ASP A 116 5.30 17.49 -12.28
C ASP A 116 4.43 16.58 -13.14
N CYS A 117 3.54 17.16 -13.96
CA CYS A 117 2.71 16.37 -14.87
C CYS A 117 3.56 15.53 -15.82
N LYS A 118 4.59 16.13 -16.43
CA LYS A 118 5.52 15.43 -17.31
C LYS A 118 6.20 14.27 -16.59
N LYS A 119 6.68 14.48 -15.35
CA LYS A 119 7.28 13.42 -14.51
C LYS A 119 6.28 12.30 -14.20
N ILE A 120 5.04 12.62 -13.83
CA ILE A 120 4.03 11.60 -13.52
C ILE A 120 3.75 10.72 -14.75
N PHE A 121 3.75 11.30 -15.95
CA PHE A 121 3.56 10.53 -17.18
C PHE A 121 4.78 9.72 -17.62
N THR A 122 5.94 9.83 -16.98
CA THR A 122 7.08 8.93 -17.25
C THR A 122 7.02 7.65 -16.44
N ILE A 123 6.15 7.56 -15.42
CA ILE A 123 5.98 6.36 -14.58
C ILE A 123 5.70 5.14 -15.47
N ASN A 124 6.50 4.08 -15.28
CA ASN A 124 6.48 2.82 -16.01
C ASN A 124 6.66 2.92 -17.53
N ARG A 125 7.09 4.07 -18.07
CA ARG A 125 7.32 4.26 -19.52
C ARG A 125 8.78 4.20 -19.93
N LEU A 126 9.70 4.32 -18.99
CA LEU A 126 11.13 4.23 -19.28
C LEU A 126 11.57 2.77 -19.31
N GLU A 127 12.40 2.42 -20.29
CA GLU A 127 13.05 1.11 -20.39
C GLU A 127 14.27 1.10 -19.46
N ASN A 128 14.02 1.16 -18.15
CA ASN A 128 15.05 1.21 -17.10
C ASN A 128 15.09 -0.07 -16.24
N LYS A 129 14.45 -1.15 -16.73
CA LYS A 129 14.24 -2.40 -15.99
C LYS A 129 15.26 -3.48 -16.34
N GLU A 130 16.02 -3.31 -17.41
CA GLU A 130 17.04 -4.26 -17.81
C GLU A 130 18.23 -4.22 -16.83
N GLY A 131 18.64 -5.39 -16.32
CA GLY A 131 19.76 -5.52 -15.39
C GLY A 131 19.53 -4.96 -13.98
N ARG A 132 18.28 -4.63 -13.61
CA ARG A 132 17.92 -4.13 -12.28
C ARG A 132 16.98 -5.08 -11.55
N SER A 133 16.99 -5.00 -10.22
CA SER A 133 16.00 -5.65 -9.37
C SER A 133 14.59 -5.19 -9.72
N PHE A 134 13.58 -5.99 -9.42
CA PHE A 134 12.20 -5.60 -9.65
C PHE A 134 11.83 -4.41 -8.75
N PHE A 135 11.47 -3.28 -9.35
CA PHE A 135 10.97 -2.12 -8.64
C PHE A 135 9.65 -1.63 -9.24
N ARG A 136 8.88 -0.94 -8.40
CA ARG A 136 7.69 -0.19 -8.84
C ARG A 136 8.00 1.30 -8.80
N GLU A 137 7.46 2.04 -9.75
CA GLU A 137 7.67 3.48 -9.80
C GLU A 137 6.52 4.24 -9.12
N VAL A 138 6.87 5.27 -8.35
CA VAL A 138 5.93 6.18 -7.69
C VAL A 138 6.41 7.62 -7.84
N PHE A 139 5.50 8.52 -8.15
CA PHE A 139 5.77 9.95 -8.06
C PHE A 139 5.58 10.42 -6.62
N ILE A 140 6.58 11.10 -6.08
CA ILE A 140 6.51 11.69 -4.75
C ILE A 140 6.83 13.18 -4.87
N ARG A 141 5.91 14.00 -4.39
CA ARG A 141 6.12 15.43 -4.17
C ARG A 141 6.15 15.70 -2.68
N ARG A 142 7.14 16.47 -2.25
CA ARG A 142 7.29 16.99 -0.89
C ARG A 142 7.53 18.49 -0.96
N GLY A 143 6.51 19.27 -0.64
CA GLY A 143 6.52 20.73 -0.79
C GLY A 143 6.83 21.16 -2.22
N SER A 144 7.98 21.81 -2.41
CA SER A 144 8.46 22.28 -3.71
C SER A 144 9.25 21.24 -4.52
N THR A 145 9.69 20.15 -3.89
CA THR A 145 10.52 19.13 -4.54
C THR A 145 9.68 17.96 -5.01
N SER A 146 9.89 17.49 -6.24
CA SER A 146 9.18 16.37 -6.81
C SER A 146 10.08 15.46 -7.65
N GLY A 147 9.79 14.16 -7.65
CA GLY A 147 10.54 13.17 -8.41
C GLY A 147 9.74 11.88 -8.63
N VAL A 148 10.16 11.11 -9.62
CA VAL A 148 9.72 9.71 -9.78
C VAL A 148 10.81 8.83 -9.18
N TYR A 149 10.39 7.94 -8.29
CA TYR A 149 11.27 7.06 -7.54
C TYR A 149 10.93 5.61 -7.86
N GLY A 150 11.96 4.78 -8.04
CA GLY A 150 11.82 3.33 -8.02
C GLY A 150 11.82 2.86 -6.57
N VAL A 151 10.75 2.18 -6.16
CA VAL A 151 10.61 1.56 -4.86
C VAL A 151 10.83 0.06 -5.03
N GLU A 152 11.86 -0.41 -4.35
CA GLU A 152 12.20 -1.83 -4.21
C GLU A 152 11.67 -2.32 -2.87
N GLU A 153 11.05 -3.49 -2.88
CA GLU A 153 10.55 -4.16 -1.68
C GLU A 153 11.30 -5.49 -1.52
N PRO A 154 11.85 -5.79 -0.34
CA PRO A 154 12.43 -7.10 -0.07
C PRO A 154 11.39 -8.21 -0.27
N HIS A 155 11.83 -9.37 -0.75
CA HIS A 155 10.95 -10.50 -1.01
C HIS A 155 10.20 -10.94 0.26
N GLU A 156 10.84 -10.85 1.42
CA GLU A 156 10.25 -11.18 2.71
C GLU A 156 9.06 -10.27 3.03
N CYS A 157 9.21 -8.95 2.83
CA CYS A 157 8.13 -7.98 3.03
C CYS A 157 6.96 -8.26 2.10
N TYR A 158 7.24 -8.50 0.82
CA TYR A 158 6.20 -8.86 -0.15
C TYR A 158 5.42 -10.11 0.28
N MET A 159 6.12 -11.17 0.71
CA MET A 159 5.51 -12.43 1.11
C MET A 159 4.71 -12.32 2.41
N THR A 160 5.01 -11.38 3.31
CA THR A 160 4.16 -11.14 4.50
C THR A 160 2.79 -10.58 4.15
N TYR A 161 2.68 -9.81 3.06
CA TYR A 161 1.45 -9.13 2.66
C TYR A 161 0.76 -9.76 1.45
N THR A 162 1.26 -10.88 0.93
CA THR A 162 0.67 -11.50 -0.26
C THR A 162 -0.81 -11.83 -0.06
N THR A 163 -1.62 -11.45 -1.04
CA THR A 163 -3.03 -11.83 -1.12
C THR A 163 -3.24 -13.05 -2.01
N GLU A 164 -2.27 -13.42 -2.84
CA GLU A 164 -2.38 -14.43 -3.87
C GLU A 164 -2.50 -15.83 -3.28
N ARG A 165 -3.49 -16.59 -3.79
CA ARG A 165 -3.81 -17.92 -3.24
C ARG A 165 -2.65 -18.91 -3.41
N ALA A 166 -2.05 -18.95 -4.60
CA ALA A 166 -0.95 -19.87 -4.88
C ALA A 166 0.27 -19.61 -3.98
N GLU A 167 0.58 -18.36 -3.69
CA GLU A 167 1.69 -17.95 -2.82
C GLU A 167 1.40 -18.31 -1.36
N LYS A 168 0.17 -18.11 -0.89
CA LYS A 168 -0.27 -18.53 0.44
C LYS A 168 -0.22 -20.05 0.62
N GLU A 169 -0.64 -20.81 -0.38
CA GLU A 169 -0.59 -22.28 -0.35
C GLU A 169 0.86 -22.78 -0.29
N ALA A 170 1.75 -22.19 -1.08
CA ALA A 170 3.18 -22.52 -1.07
C ALA A 170 3.83 -22.18 0.29
N LEU A 171 3.54 -21.01 0.86
CA LEU A 171 4.08 -20.62 2.17
C LEU A 171 3.55 -21.50 3.31
N LYS A 172 2.28 -21.90 3.25
CA LYS A 172 1.70 -22.87 4.21
C LYS A 172 2.40 -24.22 4.14
N LEU A 173 2.78 -24.65 2.94
CA LEU A 173 3.55 -25.87 2.74
C LEU A 173 4.91 -25.79 3.45
N TYR A 174 5.66 -24.70 3.26
CA TYR A 174 6.94 -24.48 3.94
C TYR A 174 6.78 -24.51 5.46
N LYS A 175 5.75 -23.83 5.97
CA LYS A 175 5.46 -23.83 7.40
C LYS A 175 5.13 -25.23 7.94
N ALA A 176 4.38 -26.02 7.17
CA ALA A 176 3.95 -27.36 7.57
C ALA A 176 5.11 -28.37 7.56
N GLU A 177 5.94 -28.36 6.51
CA GLU A 177 7.05 -29.31 6.38
C GLU A 177 8.23 -28.98 7.31
N LEU A 178 8.57 -27.70 7.46
CA LEU A 178 9.67 -27.28 8.32
C LEU A 178 9.27 -27.18 9.81
N GLN A 179 7.97 -27.31 10.11
CA GLN A 179 7.42 -27.18 11.47
C GLN A 179 7.92 -25.93 12.22
N CYS A 180 8.00 -24.81 11.50
CA CYS A 180 8.65 -23.58 11.96
C CYS A 180 7.65 -22.44 12.19
N ASN A 181 8.13 -21.33 12.75
CA ASN A 181 7.31 -20.14 12.91
C ASN A 181 7.07 -19.43 11.56
N HIS A 182 6.20 -18.42 11.53
CA HIS A 182 5.83 -17.78 10.25
C HIS A 182 6.99 -17.03 9.60
N GLN A 183 7.84 -16.40 10.42
CA GLN A 183 9.01 -15.66 9.94
C GLN A 183 10.04 -16.62 9.31
N GLU A 184 10.38 -17.71 10.02
CA GLU A 184 11.30 -18.75 9.53
C GLU A 184 10.82 -19.38 8.22
N ALA A 185 9.50 -19.60 8.09
CA ALA A 185 8.91 -20.11 6.85
C ALA A 185 9.09 -19.14 5.68
N ILE A 186 8.94 -17.83 5.91
CA ILE A 186 9.15 -16.80 4.90
C ILE A 186 10.64 -16.72 4.52
N GLU A 187 11.53 -16.70 5.50
CA GLU A 187 12.99 -16.65 5.25
C GLU A 187 13.46 -17.86 4.45
N ALA A 188 12.97 -19.07 4.77
CA ALA A 188 13.27 -20.28 4.01
C ALA A 188 12.69 -20.23 2.59
N TYR A 189 11.45 -19.76 2.44
CA TYR A 189 10.79 -19.60 1.13
C TYR A 189 11.53 -18.59 0.24
N CYS A 190 11.90 -17.43 0.79
CA CYS A 190 12.61 -16.38 0.07
C CYS A 190 14.02 -16.84 -0.33
N ARG A 191 14.72 -17.56 0.55
CA ARG A 191 16.02 -18.17 0.21
C ARG A 191 15.93 -19.14 -0.96
N ASP A 192 14.95 -20.04 -0.95
CA ASP A 192 14.72 -20.97 -2.05
C ASP A 192 14.31 -20.21 -3.32
N TRP A 193 13.53 -19.15 -3.18
CA TRP A 193 13.11 -18.32 -4.30
C TRP A 193 14.32 -17.63 -4.96
N ASP A 194 15.19 -17.00 -4.18
CA ASP A 194 16.40 -16.34 -4.68
C ASP A 194 17.34 -17.35 -5.34
N ALA A 195 17.54 -18.52 -4.72
CA ALA A 195 18.36 -19.60 -5.27
C ALA A 195 17.76 -20.21 -6.55
N SER A 196 16.45 -20.07 -6.79
CA SER A 196 15.79 -20.60 -7.97
C SER A 196 16.08 -19.81 -9.26
N GLY A 197 16.55 -18.56 -9.14
CA GLY A 197 16.74 -17.65 -10.27
C GLY A 197 15.45 -17.18 -10.95
N ILE A 198 14.27 -17.49 -10.38
CA ILE A 198 12.97 -17.07 -10.92
C ILE A 198 12.68 -15.64 -10.46
N GLY A 199 12.65 -14.67 -11.38
CA GLY A 199 12.46 -13.25 -11.01
C GLY A 199 11.05 -12.85 -10.53
N LYS A 200 10.05 -13.74 -10.57
CA LYS A 200 8.67 -13.43 -10.13
C LYS A 200 8.20 -14.45 -9.10
N SER A 201 7.43 -13.98 -8.12
CA SER A 201 6.91 -14.81 -7.02
C SER A 201 5.94 -15.89 -7.50
N LEU A 202 4.94 -15.51 -8.30
CA LEU A 202 3.87 -16.45 -8.71
C LEU A 202 4.38 -17.71 -9.44
N PRO A 203 5.30 -17.64 -10.42
CA PRO A 203 5.88 -18.84 -11.03
C PRO A 203 6.67 -19.71 -10.04
N PHE A 204 7.35 -19.11 -9.07
CA PHE A 204 8.05 -19.86 -8.02
C PHE A 204 7.06 -20.56 -7.09
N ALA A 205 5.99 -19.88 -6.66
CA ALA A 205 4.92 -20.47 -5.86
C ALA A 205 4.25 -21.65 -6.58
N GLN A 206 3.96 -21.51 -7.89
CA GLN A 206 3.41 -22.60 -8.71
C GLN A 206 4.36 -23.80 -8.79
N LYS A 207 5.67 -23.56 -8.89
CA LYS A 207 6.70 -24.60 -8.87
C LYS A 207 6.73 -25.34 -7.53
N VAL A 208 6.69 -24.62 -6.41
CA VAL A 208 6.58 -25.20 -5.06
C VAL A 208 5.33 -26.06 -4.93
N ASN A 209 4.17 -25.51 -5.30
CA ASN A 209 2.90 -26.22 -5.19
C ASN A 209 2.85 -27.47 -6.06
N SER A 210 3.46 -27.42 -7.24
CA SER A 210 3.56 -28.57 -8.15
C SER A 210 4.54 -29.64 -7.64
N ALA A 211 5.61 -29.22 -6.95
CA ALA A 211 6.53 -30.15 -6.29
C ALA A 211 5.90 -30.80 -5.06
N GLY A 212 4.96 -30.12 -4.40
CA GLY A 212 4.28 -30.61 -3.20
C GLY A 212 5.20 -30.77 -1.99
N ARG A 213 6.41 -30.17 -2.03
CA ARG A 213 7.42 -30.19 -0.97
C ARG A 213 8.28 -28.92 -0.99
N VAL A 214 8.96 -28.64 0.12
CA VAL A 214 10.00 -27.60 0.21
C VAL A 214 11.13 -27.91 -0.77
N LEU A 215 11.64 -26.88 -1.45
CA LEU A 215 12.62 -27.09 -2.52
C LEU A 215 14.06 -27.20 -1.99
N ASN A 216 14.36 -26.61 -0.82
CA ASN A 216 15.67 -26.64 -0.15
C ASN A 216 16.83 -26.38 -1.14
N LEU A 217 16.69 -25.32 -1.93
CA LEU A 217 17.63 -24.99 -2.99
C LEU A 217 18.89 -24.43 -2.35
N THR A 218 20.03 -25.07 -2.63
CA THR A 218 21.35 -24.55 -2.25
C THR A 218 21.83 -23.61 -3.35
N VAL A 219 22.31 -22.43 -2.97
CA VAL A 219 22.94 -21.47 -3.90
C VAL A 219 24.13 -22.18 -4.56
N LYS A 220 24.14 -22.25 -5.89
CA LYS A 220 25.26 -22.78 -6.66
C LYS A 220 26.42 -21.80 -6.73
#